data_AF-A0A0P1FI57-F1
#
_entry.id   AF-A0A0P1FI57-F1
#
_cell.length_a   1.000
_cell.length_b   1.000
_cell.length_c   1.000
_cell.angle_alpha   90.00
_cell.angle_beta   90.00
_cell.angle_gamma   90.00
#
_symmetry.space_group_name_H-M   'P 1'
#
loop_
_entity.id
_entity.type
_entity.pdbx_description
1 polymer ?
#
loop_
_entity_poly.entity_id
_entity_poly.type
_entity_poly.pdbx_seq_one_letter_code
_entity_poly.pdbx_strand_id
1 'polypeptide(L)'
;MRLFVGAGLLAAAWMGPVMADPLPSWQGESKEKIISFVEAVSEVGGADYVTPADRVAVFDNDGTLWAEQPVYFQLIFAVDQVAKLAAQDPSILTSDALKAAAAGDYEALAATGKEGLLEVLAASHTEVSLYQFQQDVSAWLEEARHPKTGMRYDEMTYQPMVELLRYLRDEGFQTYIVSGGGIQFMRVFAEDAYGIPPQQVIGSSITSSYEMIDGVPVIMKGAELFFNDDKAGKPVGIMHHIGKQPILAGGNSDGDFEMLEFTTTGEGARLGVYVHHTDAEREWAYDREGHIGVLNRGLDEADARGWVLIDMKEDWSRIFTGEGAE
;
A
#
# COMPACT_ATOMS: atom_id res chain seq x y z
N MET A 1 55.63 -57.27 -17.63
CA MET A 1 54.93 -56.52 -16.57
C MET A 1 54.48 -55.19 -17.16
N ARG A 2 53.21 -55.08 -17.58
CA ARG A 2 52.63 -53.85 -18.16
C ARG A 2 51.82 -53.15 -17.06
N LEU A 3 52.24 -51.96 -16.65
CA LEU A 3 51.53 -51.10 -15.71
C LEU A 3 50.55 -50.23 -16.49
N PHE A 4 49.25 -50.42 -16.26
CA PHE A 4 48.20 -49.49 -16.66
C PHE A 4 48.09 -48.41 -15.58
N VAL A 5 48.30 -47.15 -15.96
CA VAL A 5 47.95 -45.98 -15.13
C VAL A 5 46.57 -45.52 -15.60
N GLY A 6 45.55 -45.76 -14.79
CA GLY A 6 44.20 -45.24 -15.01
C GLY A 6 44.12 -43.80 -14.53
N ALA A 7 43.85 -42.86 -15.44
CA ALA A 7 43.50 -41.50 -15.10
C ALA A 7 42.00 -41.44 -14.75
N GLY A 8 41.68 -41.21 -13.48
CA GLY A 8 40.33 -40.92 -13.03
C GLY A 8 39.99 -39.46 -13.29
N LEU A 9 39.02 -39.21 -14.18
CA LEU A 9 38.39 -37.90 -14.36
C LEU A 9 37.42 -37.65 -13.18
N LEU A 10 37.80 -36.74 -12.29
CA LEU A 10 36.88 -36.14 -11.32
C LEU A 10 35.98 -35.14 -12.06
N ALA A 11 34.73 -35.52 -12.29
CA ALA A 11 33.71 -34.59 -12.74
C ALA A 11 33.30 -33.70 -11.55
N ALA A 12 33.74 -32.45 -11.53
CA ALA A 12 33.20 -31.45 -10.63
C ALA A 12 31.79 -31.08 -11.10
N ALA A 13 30.77 -31.47 -10.34
CA ALA A 13 29.41 -31.00 -10.55
C ALA A 13 29.36 -29.51 -10.21
N TRP A 14 29.17 -28.67 -11.22
CA TRP A 14 28.86 -27.26 -11.02
C TRP A 14 27.42 -27.17 -10.48
N MET A 15 27.28 -27.04 -9.17
CA MET A 15 26.05 -26.54 -8.57
C MET A 15 26.02 -25.04 -8.85
N GLY A 16 25.23 -24.63 -9.86
CA GLY A 16 24.88 -23.23 -10.05
C GLY A 16 24.16 -22.69 -8.81
N PRO A 17 24.17 -21.37 -8.58
CA PRO A 17 23.43 -20.80 -7.47
C PRO A 17 21.95 -21.17 -7.60
N VAL A 18 21.40 -21.80 -6.56
CA VAL A 18 19.95 -21.92 -6.42
C VAL A 18 19.46 -20.53 -6.04
N MET A 19 18.95 -19.79 -7.03
CA MET A 19 18.19 -18.57 -6.75
C MET A 19 16.96 -19.00 -5.96
N ALA A 20 16.84 -18.50 -4.72
CA ALA A 20 15.62 -18.71 -3.94
C ALA A 20 14.46 -18.05 -4.69
N ASP A 21 13.29 -18.70 -4.67
CA ASP A 21 12.07 -18.13 -5.26
C ASP A 21 11.82 -16.72 -4.67
N PRO A 22 11.84 -15.65 -5.48
CA PRO A 22 11.68 -14.30 -4.97
C PRO A 22 10.27 -14.02 -4.46
N LEU A 23 9.27 -14.77 -4.97
CA LEU A 23 7.84 -14.58 -4.75
C LEU A 23 7.17 -15.88 -4.25
N PRO A 24 7.57 -16.43 -3.09
CA PRO A 24 7.15 -17.77 -2.65
C PRO A 24 5.66 -17.90 -2.31
N SER A 25 4.98 -16.81 -1.98
CA SER A 25 3.52 -16.80 -1.72
C SER A 25 2.69 -16.56 -2.98
N TRP A 26 3.33 -16.33 -4.12
CA TRP A 26 2.68 -16.16 -5.42
C TRP A 26 2.65 -17.46 -6.22
N GLN A 27 1.64 -17.58 -7.08
CA GLN A 27 1.38 -18.70 -7.97
C GLN A 27 0.88 -18.18 -9.34
N GLY A 28 0.82 -19.07 -10.32
CA GLY A 28 0.13 -18.78 -11.58
C GLY A 28 0.84 -17.82 -12.53
N GLU A 29 0.10 -17.38 -13.54
CA GLU A 29 0.59 -16.56 -14.65
C GLU A 29 0.98 -15.13 -14.21
N SER A 30 0.31 -14.60 -13.18
CA SER A 30 0.62 -13.26 -12.63
C SER A 30 2.05 -13.22 -12.06
N LYS A 31 2.46 -14.26 -11.32
CA LYS A 31 3.85 -14.43 -10.86
C LYS A 31 4.85 -14.43 -12.01
N GLU A 32 4.59 -15.23 -13.04
CA GLU A 32 5.50 -15.38 -14.19
C GLU A 32 5.67 -14.06 -14.94
N LYS A 33 4.57 -13.31 -15.15
CA LYS A 33 4.60 -11.99 -15.79
C LYS A 33 5.41 -10.97 -14.99
N ILE A 34 5.21 -10.94 -13.68
CA ILE A 34 5.93 -10.02 -12.79
C ILE A 34 7.43 -10.32 -12.80
N ILE A 35 7.83 -11.59 -12.61
CA ILE A 35 9.25 -11.98 -12.64
C ILE A 35 9.87 -11.66 -14.00
N SER A 36 9.19 -12.04 -15.09
CA SER A 36 9.70 -11.80 -16.45
C SER A 36 9.91 -10.31 -16.73
N PHE A 37 9.00 -9.45 -16.27
CA PHE A 37 9.16 -8.00 -16.39
C PHE A 37 10.37 -7.50 -15.61
N VAL A 38 10.49 -7.89 -14.34
CA VAL A 38 11.59 -7.45 -13.47
C VAL A 38 12.94 -7.88 -14.03
N GLU A 39 13.07 -9.15 -14.45
CA GLU A 39 14.29 -9.67 -15.08
C GLU A 39 14.62 -8.91 -16.38
N ALA A 40 13.63 -8.64 -17.24
CA ALA A 40 13.85 -7.94 -18.51
C ALA A 40 14.40 -6.52 -18.31
N VAL A 41 13.87 -5.78 -17.33
CA VAL A 41 14.34 -4.41 -17.04
C VAL A 41 15.58 -4.37 -16.16
N SER A 42 15.93 -5.48 -15.49
CA SER A 42 17.11 -5.57 -14.63
C SER A 42 18.36 -6.12 -15.33
N GLU A 43 18.21 -6.88 -16.41
CA GLU A 43 19.28 -7.53 -17.18
C GLU A 43 20.21 -6.53 -17.88
N VAL A 44 21.44 -6.38 -17.39
CA VAL A 44 22.41 -5.40 -17.89
C VAL A 44 22.78 -5.67 -19.35
N GLY A 45 22.48 -4.69 -20.21
CA GLY A 45 22.74 -4.79 -21.66
C GLY A 45 21.61 -5.44 -22.46
N GLY A 46 20.52 -5.86 -21.81
CA GLY A 46 19.28 -6.28 -22.45
C GLY A 46 18.58 -5.12 -23.18
N ALA A 47 17.66 -5.47 -24.10
CA ALA A 47 16.93 -4.48 -24.89
C ALA A 47 16.01 -3.59 -24.05
N ASP A 48 15.46 -4.13 -22.96
CA ASP A 48 14.54 -3.45 -22.04
C ASP A 48 15.23 -2.92 -20.77
N TYR A 49 16.56 -3.00 -20.71
CA TYR A 49 17.32 -2.61 -19.52
C TYR A 49 17.04 -1.17 -19.09
N VAL A 50 16.62 -1.00 -17.84
CA VAL A 50 16.43 0.29 -17.18
C VAL A 50 17.51 0.44 -16.12
N THR A 51 18.12 1.62 -15.98
CA THR A 51 19.13 1.84 -14.93
C THR A 51 18.47 1.84 -13.55
N PRO A 52 19.14 1.40 -12.46
CA PRO A 52 18.54 1.43 -11.12
C PRO A 52 17.98 2.80 -10.71
N ALA A 53 18.60 3.90 -11.18
CA ALA A 53 18.11 5.25 -10.91
C ALA A 53 16.73 5.54 -11.53
N ASP A 54 16.35 4.84 -12.60
CA ASP A 54 15.10 5.01 -13.35
C ASP A 54 14.09 3.87 -13.09
N ARG A 55 14.45 2.86 -12.29
CA ARG A 55 13.54 1.79 -11.84
C ARG A 55 12.66 2.29 -10.70
N VAL A 56 11.60 3.00 -11.03
CA VAL A 56 10.60 3.47 -10.04
C VAL A 56 9.37 2.58 -10.12
N ALA A 57 8.94 2.06 -8.96
CA ALA A 57 7.69 1.34 -8.79
C ALA A 57 6.79 2.07 -7.78
N VAL A 58 5.51 2.22 -8.08
CA VAL A 58 4.52 2.89 -7.23
C VAL A 58 3.37 1.93 -6.88
N PHE A 59 2.86 2.03 -5.66
CA PHE A 59 1.78 1.19 -5.16
C PHE A 59 0.76 2.01 -4.39
N ASP A 60 -0.54 1.74 -4.57
CA ASP A 60 -1.50 2.12 -3.53
C ASP A 60 -1.23 1.35 -2.23
N ASN A 61 -1.83 1.77 -1.12
CA ASN A 61 -1.75 1.10 0.16
C ASN A 61 -3.04 0.33 0.47
N ASP A 62 -4.17 1.03 0.59
CA ASP A 62 -5.47 0.43 0.93
C ASP A 62 -5.91 -0.55 -0.18
N GLY A 63 -6.21 -1.79 0.17
CA GLY A 63 -6.59 -2.86 -0.77
C GLY A 63 -5.45 -3.38 -1.67
N THR A 64 -4.31 -2.69 -1.71
CA THR A 64 -3.16 -3.10 -2.53
C THR A 64 -2.02 -3.69 -1.71
N LEU A 65 -1.66 -3.08 -0.57
CA LEU A 65 -0.60 -3.56 0.33
C LEU A 65 -1.14 -4.11 1.66
N TRP A 66 -2.34 -3.69 2.06
CA TRP A 66 -3.06 -4.24 3.21
C TRP A 66 -4.57 -4.25 2.96
N ALA A 67 -5.33 -4.90 3.84
CA ALA A 67 -6.79 -4.92 3.75
C ALA A 67 -7.42 -3.53 3.97
N GLU A 68 -8.58 -3.31 3.35
CA GLU A 68 -9.37 -2.07 3.46
C GLU A 68 -10.83 -2.30 3.87
N GLN A 69 -11.22 -3.55 4.15
CA GLN A 69 -12.56 -3.92 4.57
C GLN A 69 -12.65 -4.05 6.09
N PRO A 70 -13.82 -3.77 6.70
CA PRO A 70 -15.07 -3.31 6.08
C PRO A 70 -15.10 -1.80 5.76
N VAL A 71 -14.08 -1.05 6.21
CA VAL A 71 -13.82 0.36 5.90
C VAL A 71 -12.32 0.62 6.03
N TYR A 72 -11.82 1.65 5.34
CA TYR A 72 -10.42 2.07 5.39
C TYR A 72 -9.89 2.17 6.82
N PHE A 73 -8.72 1.60 7.10
CA PHE A 73 -8.16 1.56 8.46
C PHE A 73 -7.90 2.94 9.06
N GLN A 74 -7.58 3.94 8.22
CA GLN A 74 -7.47 5.33 8.68
C GLN A 74 -8.81 5.89 9.20
N LEU A 75 -9.94 5.49 8.60
CA LEU A 75 -11.26 5.90 9.10
C LEU A 75 -11.55 5.23 10.45
N ILE A 76 -11.14 3.98 10.64
CA ILE A 76 -11.26 3.29 11.94
C ILE A 76 -10.45 4.04 13.00
N PHE A 77 -9.18 4.36 12.70
CA PHE A 77 -8.37 5.20 13.57
C PHE A 77 -9.05 6.53 13.90
N ALA A 78 -9.64 7.21 12.90
CA ALA A 78 -10.34 8.47 13.10
C ALA A 78 -11.52 8.34 14.08
N VAL A 79 -12.32 7.28 13.93
CA VAL A 79 -13.45 6.96 14.80
C VAL A 79 -12.98 6.69 16.23
N ASP A 80 -11.95 5.85 16.40
CA ASP A 80 -11.39 5.52 17.71
C ASP A 80 -10.78 6.75 18.40
N GLN A 81 -10.12 7.64 17.66
CA GLN A 81 -9.60 8.88 18.20
C GLN A 81 -10.71 9.84 18.63
N VAL A 82 -11.78 9.98 17.84
CA VAL A 82 -12.94 10.79 18.27
C VAL A 82 -13.56 10.22 19.56
N ALA A 83 -13.68 8.90 19.69
CA ALA A 83 -14.15 8.26 20.91
C ALA A 83 -13.23 8.56 22.11
N LYS A 84 -11.91 8.44 21.94
CA LYS A 84 -10.90 8.75 22.97
C LYS A 84 -10.96 10.22 23.41
N LEU A 85 -11.08 11.16 22.46
CA LEU A 85 -11.20 12.58 22.75
C LEU A 85 -12.52 12.90 23.45
N ALA A 86 -13.64 12.32 23.00
CA ALA A 86 -14.97 12.54 23.58
C ALA A 86 -15.08 11.99 25.01
N ALA A 87 -14.35 10.93 25.34
CA ALA A 87 -14.26 10.42 26.71
C ALA A 87 -13.57 11.41 27.67
N GLN A 88 -12.66 12.25 27.15
CA GLN A 88 -11.97 13.28 27.92
C GLN A 88 -12.77 14.59 27.96
N ASP A 89 -13.35 14.98 26.82
CA ASP A 89 -14.20 16.16 26.68
C ASP A 89 -15.45 15.84 25.85
N PRO A 90 -16.59 15.54 26.50
CA PRO A 90 -17.84 15.27 25.80
C PRO A 90 -18.39 16.47 25.00
N SER A 91 -17.87 17.69 25.21
CA SER A 91 -18.37 18.89 24.53
C SER A 91 -18.07 18.89 23.03
N ILE A 92 -17.12 18.07 22.57
CA ILE A 92 -16.78 17.95 21.15
C ILE A 92 -17.90 17.29 20.32
N LEU A 93 -18.86 16.58 20.95
CA LEU A 93 -19.93 15.84 20.30
C LEU A 93 -21.06 16.75 19.78
N THR A 94 -20.70 17.69 18.92
CA THR A 94 -21.57 18.78 18.45
C THR A 94 -22.48 18.40 17.28
N SER A 95 -22.14 17.34 16.55
CA SER A 95 -22.87 16.84 15.38
C SER A 95 -23.25 15.37 15.51
N ASP A 96 -24.12 14.88 14.62
CA ASP A 96 -24.51 13.48 14.61
C ASP A 96 -23.38 12.57 14.11
N ALA A 97 -22.49 13.08 13.24
CA ALA A 97 -21.30 12.37 12.80
C ALA A 97 -20.32 12.11 13.95
N LEU A 98 -20.00 13.14 14.75
CA LEU A 98 -19.10 13.00 15.90
C LEU A 98 -19.69 12.10 16.99
N LYS A 99 -21.01 12.17 17.23
CA LYS A 99 -21.71 11.25 18.14
C LYS A 99 -21.65 9.80 17.65
N ALA A 100 -21.92 9.57 16.36
CA ALA A 100 -21.86 8.24 15.76
C ALA A 100 -20.44 7.66 15.85
N ALA A 101 -19.43 8.45 15.50
CA ALA A 101 -18.03 8.06 15.63
C ALA A 101 -17.65 7.74 17.09
N ALA A 102 -17.99 8.61 18.05
CA ALA A 102 -17.69 8.33 19.46
C ALA A 102 -18.39 7.08 20.01
N ALA A 103 -19.50 6.67 19.39
CA ALA A 103 -20.21 5.44 19.72
C ALA A 103 -19.72 4.20 18.94
N GLY A 104 -18.82 4.35 17.97
CA GLY A 104 -18.41 3.29 17.06
C GLY A 104 -19.51 2.82 16.09
N ASP A 105 -20.51 3.67 15.82
CA ASP A 105 -21.66 3.36 14.98
C ASP A 105 -21.37 3.71 13.51
N TYR A 106 -20.74 2.78 12.80
CA TYR A 106 -20.36 2.97 11.39
C TYR A 106 -21.57 3.12 10.45
N GLU A 107 -22.72 2.52 10.77
CA GLU A 107 -23.93 2.65 9.95
C GLU A 107 -24.51 4.07 10.08
N ALA A 108 -24.65 4.56 11.31
CA ALA A 108 -25.08 5.93 11.54
C ALA A 108 -24.09 6.95 10.97
N LEU A 109 -22.78 6.69 11.10
CA LEU A 109 -21.75 7.54 10.51
C LEU A 109 -21.84 7.55 8.99
N ALA A 110 -21.97 6.39 8.33
CA ALA A 110 -22.14 6.31 6.88
C ALA A 110 -23.38 7.08 6.39
N ALA A 111 -24.47 7.05 7.16
CA ALA A 111 -25.70 7.80 6.86
C ALA A 111 -25.51 9.33 6.88
N THR A 112 -24.45 9.85 7.51
CA THR A 112 -24.11 11.28 7.48
C THR A 112 -23.45 11.74 6.18
N GLY A 113 -23.11 10.79 5.29
CA GLY A 113 -22.51 11.08 4.00
C GLY A 113 -21.05 11.53 4.10
N LYS A 114 -20.54 12.02 2.97
CA LYS A 114 -19.12 12.41 2.83
C LYS A 114 -18.74 13.53 3.80
N GLU A 115 -19.64 14.48 4.03
CA GLU A 115 -19.42 15.62 4.91
C GLU A 115 -19.15 15.18 6.35
N GLY A 116 -19.93 14.22 6.89
CA GLY A 116 -19.70 13.73 8.25
C GLY A 116 -18.45 12.86 8.37
N LEU A 117 -18.09 12.09 7.35
CA LEU A 117 -16.80 11.38 7.31
C LEU A 117 -15.61 12.35 7.34
N LEU A 118 -15.70 13.45 6.58
CA LEU A 118 -14.67 14.50 6.58
C LEU A 118 -14.61 15.23 7.94
N GLU A 119 -15.74 15.43 8.61
CA GLU A 119 -15.79 16.01 9.95
C GLU A 119 -15.08 15.12 10.98
N VAL A 120 -15.31 13.81 10.95
CA VAL A 120 -14.63 12.84 11.83
C VAL A 120 -13.12 12.80 11.56
N LEU A 121 -12.71 12.82 10.29
CA LEU A 121 -11.29 12.93 9.92
C LEU A 121 -10.68 14.23 10.44
N ALA A 122 -11.36 15.37 10.27
CA ALA A 122 -10.88 16.65 10.75
C ALA A 122 -10.71 16.65 12.29
N ALA A 123 -11.72 16.19 13.03
CA ALA A 123 -11.69 16.16 14.49
C ALA A 123 -10.58 15.27 15.07
N SER A 124 -10.18 14.22 14.37
CA SER A 124 -9.15 13.28 14.82
C SER A 124 -7.74 13.62 14.34
N HIS A 125 -7.59 14.44 13.29
CA HIS A 125 -6.29 14.66 12.62
C HIS A 125 -5.76 16.09 12.71
N THR A 126 -6.58 17.08 13.04
CA THR A 126 -6.22 18.51 12.90
C THR A 126 -5.93 19.16 14.25
N GLU A 127 -5.30 20.34 14.22
CA GLU A 127 -4.99 21.17 15.40
C GLU A 127 -4.11 20.49 16.46
N VAL A 128 -3.42 19.40 16.07
CA VAL A 128 -2.42 18.71 16.89
C VAL A 128 -1.03 18.87 16.30
N SER A 129 0.00 18.71 17.12
CA SER A 129 1.36 18.60 16.59
C SER A 129 1.51 17.33 15.75
N LEU A 130 2.30 17.41 14.69
CA LEU A 130 2.59 16.26 13.83
C LEU A 130 3.19 15.10 14.64
N TYR A 131 4.06 15.42 15.60
CA TYR A 131 4.68 14.41 16.47
C TYR A 131 3.63 13.69 17.34
N GLN A 132 2.72 14.43 17.97
CA GLN A 132 1.64 13.85 18.76
C GLN A 132 0.74 12.96 17.89
N PHE A 133 0.36 13.44 16.70
CA PHE A 133 -0.42 12.65 15.75
C PHE A 133 0.26 11.31 15.42
N GLN A 134 1.56 11.33 15.12
CA GLN A 134 2.31 10.11 14.81
C GLN A 134 2.37 9.15 16.00
N GLN A 135 2.51 9.67 17.22
CA GLN A 135 2.44 8.84 18.44
C GLN A 135 1.06 8.22 18.64
N ASP A 136 -0.01 8.98 18.43
CA ASP A 136 -1.37 8.46 18.55
C ASP A 136 -1.67 7.36 17.54
N VAL A 137 -1.18 7.49 16.30
CA VAL A 137 -1.27 6.44 15.27
C VAL A 137 -0.45 5.20 15.68
N SER A 138 0.79 5.39 16.15
CA SER A 138 1.65 4.29 16.59
C SER A 138 1.00 3.49 17.73
N ALA A 139 0.50 4.18 18.76
CA ALA A 139 -0.17 3.55 19.89
C ALA A 139 -1.44 2.82 19.45
N TRP A 140 -2.21 3.40 18.52
CA TRP A 140 -3.39 2.74 17.97
C TRP A 140 -3.02 1.46 17.21
N LEU A 141 -1.97 1.45 16.40
CA LEU A 141 -1.52 0.25 15.68
C LEU A 141 -1.03 -0.87 16.63
N GLU A 142 -0.55 -0.54 17.83
CA GLU A 142 -0.14 -1.53 18.84
C GLU A 142 -1.34 -2.24 19.50
N GLU A 143 -2.42 -1.50 19.74
CA GLU A 143 -3.55 -1.95 20.56
C GLU A 143 -4.79 -2.34 19.76
N ALA A 144 -5.10 -1.61 18.69
CA ALA A 144 -6.32 -1.82 17.94
C ALA A 144 -6.27 -3.14 17.18
N ARG A 145 -7.42 -3.81 17.12
CA ARG A 145 -7.58 -5.09 16.44
C ARG A 145 -8.77 -5.01 15.51
N HIS A 146 -8.63 -5.62 14.34
CA HIS A 146 -9.72 -5.69 13.38
C HIS A 146 -10.80 -6.66 13.90
N PRO A 147 -12.09 -6.26 13.95
CA PRO A 147 -13.12 -6.98 14.72
C PRO A 147 -13.46 -8.37 14.18
N LYS A 148 -13.29 -8.61 12.87
CA LYS A 148 -13.58 -9.92 12.25
C LYS A 148 -12.41 -10.89 12.36
N THR A 149 -11.18 -10.39 12.25
CA THR A 149 -9.96 -11.21 12.13
C THR A 149 -9.22 -11.34 13.47
N GLY A 150 -9.39 -10.39 14.38
CA GLY A 150 -8.68 -10.33 15.66
C GLY A 150 -7.21 -9.92 15.53
N MET A 151 -6.71 -9.71 14.32
CA MET A 151 -5.33 -9.28 14.03
C MET A 151 -5.16 -7.79 14.28
N ARG A 152 -3.92 -7.36 14.54
CA ARG A 152 -3.57 -5.95 14.43
C ARG A 152 -3.69 -5.50 12.98
N TYR A 153 -3.99 -4.23 12.77
CA TYR A 153 -4.10 -3.68 11.43
C TYR A 153 -2.78 -3.76 10.64
N ASP A 154 -1.63 -3.60 11.30
CA ASP A 154 -0.30 -3.75 10.69
C ASP A 154 0.13 -5.21 10.45
N GLU A 155 -0.61 -6.18 11.00
CA GLU A 155 -0.47 -7.62 10.69
C GLU A 155 -1.34 -8.05 9.49
N MET A 156 -2.25 -7.19 9.05
CA MET A 156 -3.15 -7.42 7.91
C MET A 156 -2.59 -6.89 6.58
N THR A 157 -1.26 -6.84 6.48
CA THR A 157 -0.55 -6.56 5.22
C THR A 157 -0.49 -7.81 4.35
N TYR A 158 -0.53 -7.65 3.03
CA TYR A 158 -0.52 -8.78 2.10
C TYR A 158 0.88 -9.36 1.94
N GLN A 159 1.08 -10.58 2.43
CA GLN A 159 2.36 -11.28 2.38
C GLN A 159 2.96 -11.35 0.96
N PRO A 160 2.18 -11.68 -0.10
CA PRO A 160 2.69 -11.68 -1.48
C PRO A 160 3.20 -10.30 -1.90
N MET A 161 2.51 -9.22 -1.54
CA MET A 161 2.93 -7.86 -1.91
C MET A 161 4.17 -7.40 -1.15
N VAL A 162 4.34 -7.81 0.11
CA VAL A 162 5.59 -7.58 0.86
C VAL A 162 6.77 -8.32 0.20
N GLU A 163 6.56 -9.54 -0.29
CA GLU A 163 7.58 -10.26 -1.07
C GLU A 163 7.94 -9.55 -2.36
N LEU A 164 6.94 -9.04 -3.09
CA LEU A 164 7.16 -8.25 -4.31
C LEU A 164 7.96 -6.99 -4.04
N LEU A 165 7.60 -6.23 -3.01
CA LEU A 165 8.33 -5.02 -2.62
C LEU A 165 9.79 -5.32 -2.28
N ARG A 166 10.06 -6.40 -1.55
CA ARG A 166 11.42 -6.87 -1.27
C ARG A 166 12.16 -7.23 -2.56
N TYR A 167 11.56 -8.06 -3.41
CA TYR A 167 12.17 -8.50 -4.67
C TYR A 167 12.52 -7.31 -5.58
N LEU A 168 11.62 -6.33 -5.71
CA LEU A 168 11.87 -5.12 -6.47
C LEU A 168 13.08 -4.35 -5.93
N ARG A 169 13.20 -4.19 -4.60
CA ARG A 169 14.36 -3.53 -3.99
C ARG A 169 15.66 -4.31 -4.20
N ASP A 170 15.63 -5.64 -4.10
CA ASP A 170 16.78 -6.50 -4.40
C ASP A 170 17.25 -6.31 -5.85
N GLU A 171 16.32 -6.04 -6.77
CA GLU A 171 16.56 -5.73 -8.18
C GLU A 171 16.75 -4.22 -8.46
N GLY A 172 17.01 -3.42 -7.42
CA GLY A 172 17.41 -2.02 -7.54
C GLY A 172 16.28 -1.04 -7.89
N PHE A 173 15.02 -1.42 -7.68
CA PHE A 173 13.89 -0.49 -7.76
C PHE A 173 13.82 0.40 -6.53
N GLN A 174 13.30 1.61 -6.75
CA GLN A 174 12.78 2.48 -5.71
C GLN A 174 11.27 2.25 -5.62
N THR A 175 10.80 1.77 -4.47
CA THR A 175 9.39 1.46 -4.21
C THR A 175 8.72 2.59 -3.45
N TYR A 176 7.64 3.14 -3.99
CA TYR A 176 6.88 4.24 -3.41
C TYR A 176 5.44 3.83 -3.10
N ILE A 177 4.85 4.45 -2.06
CA ILE A 177 3.40 4.46 -1.84
C ILE A 177 2.82 5.72 -2.50
N VAL A 178 1.68 5.58 -3.17
CA VAL A 178 0.88 6.66 -3.79
C VAL A 178 -0.59 6.37 -3.49
N SER A 179 -1.14 7.01 -2.46
CA SER A 179 -2.42 6.60 -1.88
C SER A 179 -3.33 7.76 -1.51
N GLY A 180 -4.64 7.56 -1.67
CA GLY A 180 -5.66 8.49 -1.20
C GLY A 180 -5.63 8.68 0.32
N GLY A 181 -5.04 7.74 1.07
CA GLY A 181 -4.84 7.82 2.51
C GLY A 181 -3.91 8.97 2.95
N GLY A 182 -4.03 9.36 4.21
CA GLY A 182 -3.25 10.45 4.80
C GLY A 182 -1.75 10.15 4.86
N ILE A 183 -0.93 10.98 4.22
CA ILE A 183 0.53 10.78 4.13
C ILE A 183 1.20 10.59 5.50
N GLN A 184 0.76 11.35 6.52
CA GLN A 184 1.35 11.27 7.86
C GLN A 184 0.85 10.08 8.67
N PHE A 185 -0.27 9.47 8.29
CA PHE A 185 -0.76 8.22 8.88
C PHE A 185 0.09 7.05 8.37
N MET A 186 0.26 6.95 7.05
CA MET A 186 1.05 5.88 6.43
C MET A 186 2.54 5.91 6.80
N ARG A 187 3.13 7.11 6.94
CA ARG A 187 4.54 7.26 7.34
C ARG A 187 4.89 6.66 8.71
N VAL A 188 3.90 6.38 9.55
CA VAL A 188 4.12 5.78 10.87
C VAL A 188 4.50 4.31 10.78
N PHE A 189 3.97 3.58 9.79
CA PHE A 189 4.14 2.11 9.71
C PHE A 189 4.80 1.63 8.42
N ALA A 190 4.81 2.42 7.35
CA ALA A 190 5.24 1.96 6.03
C ALA A 190 6.68 1.43 5.98
N GLU A 191 7.60 1.98 6.79
CA GLU A 191 8.98 1.51 6.81
C GLU A 191 9.08 0.11 7.42
N ASP A 192 8.44 -0.12 8.58
CA ASP A 192 8.47 -1.42 9.26
C ASP A 192 7.63 -2.47 8.53
N ALA A 193 6.46 -2.09 8.02
CA ALA A 193 5.54 -2.99 7.34
C ALA A 193 6.03 -3.39 5.94
N TYR A 194 6.64 -2.46 5.20
CA TYR A 194 6.88 -2.61 3.76
C TYR A 194 8.34 -2.42 3.35
N GLY A 195 9.20 -1.89 4.22
CA GLY A 195 10.53 -1.42 3.86
C GLY A 195 10.51 -0.16 2.99
N ILE A 196 9.44 0.65 3.08
CA ILE A 196 9.28 1.91 2.34
C ILE A 196 9.50 3.08 3.31
N PRO A 197 10.63 3.80 3.21
CA PRO A 197 10.95 4.88 4.14
C PRO A 197 10.03 6.10 3.93
N PRO A 198 9.90 7.00 4.92
CA PRO A 198 8.91 8.09 4.87
C PRO A 198 9.00 9.03 3.67
N GLN A 199 10.18 9.25 3.10
CA GLN A 199 10.38 10.07 1.90
C GLN A 199 9.88 9.40 0.60
N GLN A 200 9.55 8.10 0.64
CA GLN A 200 8.95 7.35 -0.46
C GLN A 200 7.44 7.10 -0.26
N VAL A 201 6.84 7.77 0.73
CA VAL A 201 5.38 7.76 0.95
C VAL A 201 4.79 9.06 0.41
N ILE A 202 3.88 8.92 -0.56
CA ILE A 202 3.06 9.99 -1.14
C ILE A 202 1.61 9.67 -0.77
N GLY A 203 0.88 10.69 -0.34
CA GLY A 203 -0.53 10.53 -0.07
C GLY A 203 -1.23 11.87 0.15
N SER A 204 -2.53 11.79 0.43
CA SER A 204 -3.34 12.97 0.73
C SER A 204 -2.78 13.72 1.94
N SER A 205 -2.82 15.05 1.87
CA SER A 205 -2.23 15.91 2.88
C SER A 205 -3.08 17.14 3.15
N ILE A 206 -2.96 17.63 4.38
CA ILE A 206 -3.54 18.88 4.85
C ILE A 206 -2.43 19.91 5.06
N THR A 207 -2.79 21.19 5.15
CA THR A 207 -1.84 22.27 5.43
C THR A 207 -1.10 22.02 6.75
N SER A 208 0.06 22.64 6.89
CA SER A 208 0.85 22.58 8.13
C SER A 208 1.49 23.94 8.41
N SER A 209 1.59 24.30 9.69
CA SER A 209 2.28 25.51 10.15
C SER A 209 3.53 25.14 10.95
N TYR A 210 4.55 25.99 10.85
CA TYR A 210 5.71 25.95 11.75
C TYR A 210 5.45 26.91 12.91
N GLU A 211 5.53 26.40 14.13
CA GLU A 211 5.22 27.16 15.35
C GLU A 211 6.31 26.97 16.40
N MET A 212 6.42 27.95 17.31
CA MET A 212 7.28 27.87 18.48
C MET A 212 6.39 27.75 19.71
N ILE A 213 6.32 26.57 20.31
CA ILE A 213 5.54 26.28 21.52
C ILE A 213 6.53 26.05 22.66
N ASP A 214 6.47 26.89 23.70
CA ASP A 214 7.39 26.86 24.86
C ASP A 214 8.89 26.82 24.48
N GLY A 215 9.24 27.50 23.39
CA GLY A 215 10.61 27.56 22.88
C GLY A 215 11.06 26.35 22.05
N VAL A 216 10.17 25.39 21.78
CA VAL A 216 10.42 24.22 20.93
C VAL A 216 9.79 24.43 19.54
N PRO A 217 10.52 24.19 18.44
CA PRO A 217 9.95 24.22 17.10
C PRO A 217 9.04 23.01 16.86
N VAL A 218 7.81 23.26 16.44
CA VAL A 218 6.79 22.23 16.22
C VAL A 218 6.14 22.44 14.86
N ILE A 219 5.85 21.34 14.17
CA ILE A 219 4.97 21.35 12.99
C ILE A 219 3.55 21.02 13.47
N MET A 220 2.63 21.96 13.27
CA MET A 220 1.22 21.78 13.60
C MET A 220 0.44 21.36 12.34
N LYS A 221 -0.48 20.43 12.51
CA LYS A 221 -1.37 19.97 11.44
C LYS A 221 -2.55 20.95 11.32
N GLY A 222 -2.70 21.56 10.15
CA GLY A 222 -3.81 22.45 9.84
C GLY A 222 -5.10 21.67 9.54
N ALA A 223 -6.14 22.39 9.10
CA ALA A 223 -7.46 21.81 8.80
C ALA A 223 -7.82 21.82 7.29
N GLU A 224 -7.05 22.54 6.48
CA GLU A 224 -7.34 22.70 5.05
C GLU A 224 -6.67 21.57 4.24
N LEU A 225 -7.42 20.99 3.29
CA LEU A 225 -6.86 20.04 2.33
C LEU A 225 -5.80 20.74 1.46
N PHE A 226 -4.57 20.24 1.51
CA PHE A 226 -3.47 20.73 0.68
C PHE A 226 -3.40 19.98 -0.65
N PHE A 227 -3.54 18.65 -0.60
CA PHE A 227 -3.48 17.79 -1.77
C PHE A 227 -4.29 16.51 -1.56
N ASN A 228 -5.05 16.11 -2.58
CA ASN A 228 -5.78 14.85 -2.62
C ASN A 228 -5.09 13.90 -3.62
N ASP A 229 -4.45 12.85 -3.11
CA ASP A 229 -3.65 11.91 -3.90
C ASP A 229 -4.47 10.69 -4.34
N ASP A 230 -5.59 10.96 -5.01
CA ASP A 230 -6.51 9.92 -5.49
C ASP A 230 -6.93 10.19 -6.94
N LYS A 231 -7.19 9.14 -7.72
CA LYS A 231 -7.55 9.20 -9.16
C LYS A 231 -6.49 9.96 -9.96
N ALA A 232 -6.93 10.95 -10.74
CA ALA A 232 -6.04 11.88 -11.45
C ALA A 232 -5.08 12.67 -10.53
N GLY A 233 -5.31 12.70 -9.21
CA GLY A 233 -4.36 13.21 -8.23
C GLY A 233 -3.07 12.38 -8.19
N LYS A 234 -3.16 11.05 -8.32
CA LYS A 234 -2.00 10.15 -8.20
C LYS A 234 -0.88 10.45 -9.20
N PRO A 235 -1.12 10.61 -10.53
CA PRO A 235 -0.09 11.04 -11.46
C PRO A 235 0.52 12.42 -11.13
N VAL A 236 -0.29 13.35 -10.61
CA VAL A 236 0.18 14.67 -10.19
C VAL A 236 1.11 14.55 -8.98
N GLY A 237 0.74 13.72 -7.99
CA GLY A 237 1.56 13.43 -6.82
C GLY A 237 2.90 12.79 -7.21
N ILE A 238 2.85 11.76 -8.06
CA ILE A 238 4.03 11.11 -8.64
C ILE A 238 4.97 12.14 -9.27
N MET A 239 4.49 12.98 -10.18
CA MET A 239 5.34 13.95 -10.86
C MET A 239 5.84 15.07 -9.95
N HIS A 240 5.07 15.46 -8.94
CA HIS A 240 5.48 16.48 -7.99
C HIS A 240 6.57 16.00 -7.03
N HIS A 241 6.48 14.76 -6.56
CA HIS A 241 7.36 14.22 -5.52
C HIS A 241 8.56 13.43 -6.08
N ILE A 242 8.33 12.62 -7.12
CA ILE A 242 9.36 11.75 -7.70
C ILE A 242 10.03 12.44 -8.90
N GLY A 243 9.26 13.18 -9.70
CA GLY A 243 9.75 13.83 -10.92
C GLY A 243 10.10 12.85 -12.03
N LYS A 244 9.64 11.59 -11.92
CA LYS A 244 9.83 10.53 -12.92
C LYS A 244 8.53 9.77 -13.12
N GLN A 245 8.30 9.35 -14.36
CA GLN A 245 7.25 8.41 -14.69
C GLN A 245 7.69 7.01 -14.23
N PRO A 246 6.90 6.31 -13.38
CA PRO A 246 7.23 4.97 -12.93
C PRO A 246 7.24 3.97 -14.09
N ILE A 247 7.87 2.81 -13.86
CA ILE A 247 7.85 1.69 -14.82
C ILE A 247 6.96 0.53 -14.38
N LEU A 248 6.57 0.52 -13.09
CA LEU A 248 5.64 -0.43 -12.51
C LEU A 248 4.66 0.31 -11.61
N ALA A 249 3.37 -0.01 -11.74
CA ALA A 249 2.32 0.49 -10.84
C ALA A 249 1.45 -0.67 -10.34
N GLY A 250 1.20 -0.71 -9.03
CA GLY A 250 0.26 -1.61 -8.38
C GLY A 250 -0.91 -0.84 -7.76
N GLY A 251 -2.13 -1.32 -7.98
CA GLY A 251 -3.35 -0.78 -7.38
C GLY A 251 -4.40 -1.88 -7.18
N ASN A 252 -5.61 -1.52 -6.76
CA ASN A 252 -6.72 -2.46 -6.62
C ASN A 252 -8.08 -1.86 -7.02
N SER A 253 -8.17 -0.55 -7.27
CA SER A 253 -9.45 0.13 -7.52
C SER A 253 -9.42 1.05 -8.75
N ASP A 254 -10.58 1.57 -9.12
CA ASP A 254 -10.68 2.63 -10.13
C ASP A 254 -10.06 3.96 -9.66
N GLY A 255 -9.76 4.10 -8.36
CA GLY A 255 -8.93 5.18 -7.83
C GLY A 255 -7.49 5.16 -8.34
N ASP A 256 -7.01 3.99 -8.80
CA ASP A 256 -5.66 3.78 -9.31
C ASP A 256 -5.56 3.90 -10.82
N PHE A 257 -6.70 4.04 -11.51
CA PHE A 257 -6.74 3.91 -12.96
C PHE A 257 -5.75 4.86 -13.64
N GLU A 258 -5.78 6.15 -13.31
CA GLU A 258 -4.87 7.13 -13.90
C GLU A 258 -3.41 6.89 -13.50
N MET A 259 -3.13 6.31 -12.31
CA MET A 259 -1.77 5.93 -11.91
C MET A 259 -1.22 4.81 -12.80
N LEU A 260 -1.99 3.75 -13.03
CA LEU A 260 -1.60 2.66 -13.92
C LEU A 260 -1.53 3.13 -15.36
N GLU A 261 -2.48 3.93 -15.84
CA GLU A 261 -2.47 4.50 -17.18
C GLU A 261 -1.25 5.39 -17.39
N PHE A 262 -0.95 6.29 -16.45
CA PHE A 262 0.22 7.15 -16.52
C PHE A 262 1.51 6.33 -16.55
N THR A 263 1.62 5.26 -15.76
CA THR A 263 2.82 4.41 -15.72
C THR A 263 2.99 3.63 -17.02
N THR A 264 1.93 3.00 -17.52
CA THR A 264 2.00 1.99 -18.60
C THR A 264 1.97 2.56 -20.00
N THR A 265 1.68 3.84 -20.16
CA THR A 265 1.71 4.54 -21.46
C THR A 265 3.09 5.14 -21.79
N GLY A 266 4.09 5.00 -20.91
CA GLY A 266 5.46 5.44 -21.12
C GLY A 266 6.26 4.59 -22.13
N GLU A 267 7.45 5.07 -22.51
CA GLU A 267 8.33 4.37 -23.47
C GLU A 267 9.12 3.20 -22.86
N GLY A 268 9.22 2.07 -23.57
CA GLY A 268 9.94 0.87 -23.13
C GLY A 268 9.05 -0.08 -22.31
N ALA A 269 9.64 -1.14 -21.74
CA ALA A 269 8.89 -2.11 -20.95
C ALA A 269 8.21 -1.43 -19.74
N ARG A 270 6.92 -1.72 -19.55
CA ARG A 270 6.10 -1.21 -18.44
C ARG A 270 5.16 -2.28 -17.92
N LEU A 271 4.79 -2.18 -16.65
CA LEU A 271 3.86 -3.11 -16.01
C LEU A 271 2.81 -2.37 -15.16
N GLY A 272 1.54 -2.70 -15.39
CA GLY A 272 0.44 -2.34 -14.50
C GLY A 272 -0.10 -3.60 -13.84
N VAL A 273 -0.40 -3.53 -12.55
CA VAL A 273 -0.86 -4.66 -11.74
C VAL A 273 -2.06 -4.23 -10.91
N TYR A 274 -3.15 -5.00 -11.00
CA TYR A 274 -4.32 -4.87 -10.16
C TYR A 274 -4.45 -6.07 -9.22
N VAL A 275 -4.68 -5.82 -7.94
CA VAL A 275 -5.15 -6.83 -6.98
C VAL A 275 -6.66 -6.97 -7.15
N HIS A 276 -7.16 -8.15 -7.54
CA HIS A 276 -8.58 -8.45 -7.58
C HIS A 276 -8.96 -9.28 -6.36
N HIS A 277 -9.78 -8.71 -5.48
CA HIS A 277 -10.24 -9.34 -4.25
C HIS A 277 -11.33 -10.37 -4.56
N THR A 278 -10.91 -11.62 -4.79
CA THR A 278 -11.77 -12.76 -5.17
C THR A 278 -11.96 -13.77 -4.04
N ASP A 279 -11.28 -13.59 -2.90
CA ASP A 279 -11.22 -14.58 -1.83
C ASP A 279 -12.08 -14.24 -0.61
N ALA A 280 -13.37 -14.61 -0.70
CA ALA A 280 -14.32 -14.41 0.40
C ALA A 280 -14.03 -15.25 1.66
N GLU A 281 -13.15 -16.26 1.59
CA GLU A 281 -12.87 -17.19 2.69
C GLU A 281 -11.70 -16.71 3.54
N ARG A 282 -10.60 -16.31 2.90
CA ARG A 282 -9.36 -15.87 3.57
C ARG A 282 -9.28 -14.35 3.75
N GLU A 283 -10.03 -13.59 2.96
CA GLU A 283 -10.06 -12.12 2.98
C GLU A 283 -11.52 -11.64 2.84
N TRP A 284 -11.81 -10.96 1.74
CA TRP A 284 -13.12 -10.54 1.26
C TRP A 284 -13.17 -10.73 -0.26
N ALA A 285 -14.39 -10.79 -0.82
CA ALA A 285 -14.60 -10.74 -2.26
C ALA A 285 -15.42 -9.50 -2.61
N TYR A 286 -14.84 -8.59 -3.38
CA TYR A 286 -15.46 -7.33 -3.77
C TYR A 286 -14.78 -6.73 -5.01
N ASP A 287 -15.56 -6.04 -5.84
CA ASP A 287 -15.06 -5.32 -7.01
C ASP A 287 -16.00 -4.19 -7.44
N ARG A 288 -17.14 -4.50 -8.06
CA ARG A 288 -17.97 -3.53 -8.79
C ARG A 288 -19.00 -2.82 -7.91
N GLU A 289 -19.42 -3.47 -6.83
CA GLU A 289 -20.46 -2.99 -5.93
C GLU A 289 -19.87 -2.40 -4.65
N GLY A 290 -20.54 -1.39 -4.07
CA GLY A 290 -20.17 -0.79 -2.80
C GLY A 290 -19.52 0.59 -2.92
N HIS A 291 -18.76 0.98 -1.89
CA HIS A 291 -18.18 2.31 -1.73
C HIS A 291 -16.67 2.30 -1.44
N ILE A 292 -16.08 1.12 -1.24
CA ILE A 292 -14.70 0.91 -0.83
C ILE A 292 -14.05 0.01 -1.86
N GLY A 293 -12.85 0.38 -2.33
CA GLY A 293 -12.07 -0.42 -3.28
C GLY A 293 -12.78 -0.75 -4.59
N VAL A 294 -13.68 0.11 -5.07
CA VAL A 294 -14.50 -0.22 -6.25
C VAL A 294 -13.63 -0.31 -7.50
N LEU A 295 -13.66 -1.47 -8.18
CA LEU A 295 -12.92 -1.80 -9.39
C LEU A 295 -13.90 -2.16 -10.52
N ASN A 296 -14.27 -1.19 -11.35
CA ASN A 296 -15.10 -1.39 -12.53
C ASN A 296 -14.30 -1.22 -13.80
N ARG A 297 -13.82 0.01 -14.04
CA ARG A 297 -13.10 0.38 -15.26
C ARG A 297 -11.76 -0.35 -15.37
N GLY A 298 -11.03 -0.46 -14.26
CA GLY A 298 -9.78 -1.22 -14.22
C GLY A 298 -9.99 -2.68 -14.63
N LEU A 299 -11.06 -3.30 -14.14
CA LEU A 299 -11.43 -4.69 -14.49
C LEU A 299 -11.83 -4.84 -15.97
N ASP A 300 -12.55 -3.86 -16.52
CA ASP A 300 -13.00 -3.87 -17.93
C ASP A 300 -11.85 -3.63 -18.92
N GLU A 301 -10.85 -2.81 -18.55
CA GLU A 301 -9.78 -2.38 -19.47
C GLU A 301 -8.45 -3.12 -19.29
N ALA A 302 -8.25 -3.88 -18.20
CA ALA A 302 -6.96 -4.49 -17.85
C ALA A 302 -6.35 -5.33 -18.99
N ASP A 303 -7.11 -6.27 -19.57
CA ASP A 303 -6.62 -7.16 -20.63
C ASP A 303 -6.18 -6.39 -21.87
N ALA A 304 -7.00 -5.45 -22.34
CA ALA A 304 -6.70 -4.62 -23.51
C ALA A 304 -5.48 -3.71 -23.31
N ARG A 305 -5.14 -3.40 -22.06
CA ARG A 305 -3.98 -2.59 -21.67
C ARG A 305 -2.76 -3.42 -21.28
N GLY A 306 -2.87 -4.75 -21.27
CA GLY A 306 -1.82 -5.64 -20.83
C GLY A 306 -1.51 -5.54 -19.33
N TRP A 307 -2.46 -5.05 -18.53
CA TRP A 307 -2.34 -5.01 -17.08
C TRP A 307 -2.57 -6.41 -16.51
N VAL A 308 -1.75 -6.78 -15.53
CA VAL A 308 -1.90 -8.03 -14.79
C VAL A 308 -3.03 -7.86 -13.79
N LEU A 309 -4.07 -8.68 -13.90
CA LEU A 309 -5.10 -8.81 -12.88
C LEU A 309 -4.78 -10.03 -12.03
N ILE A 310 -4.49 -9.80 -10.75
CA ILE A 310 -4.18 -10.86 -9.78
C ILE A 310 -5.49 -11.40 -9.24
N ASP A 311 -5.76 -12.68 -9.41
CA ASP A 311 -6.86 -13.35 -8.71
C ASP A 311 -6.38 -13.74 -7.31
N MET A 312 -6.75 -12.97 -6.27
CA MET A 312 -6.25 -13.19 -4.91
C MET A 312 -6.45 -14.64 -4.43
N LYS A 313 -7.57 -15.26 -4.80
CA LYS A 313 -7.90 -16.62 -4.40
C LYS A 313 -6.96 -17.65 -5.02
N GLU A 314 -6.71 -17.53 -6.32
CA GLU A 314 -5.97 -18.54 -7.09
C GLU A 314 -4.45 -18.27 -7.08
N ASP A 315 -4.05 -17.01 -7.10
CA ASP A 315 -2.65 -16.61 -7.27
C ASP A 315 -1.90 -16.49 -5.95
N TRP A 316 -2.57 -16.33 -4.81
CA TRP A 316 -1.92 -16.18 -3.51
C TRP A 316 -2.12 -17.41 -2.62
N SER A 317 -1.01 -18.04 -2.20
CA SER A 317 -1.03 -19.19 -1.28
C SER A 317 -1.21 -18.78 0.19
N ARG A 318 -0.91 -17.52 0.50
CA ARG A 318 -1.04 -16.88 1.82
C ARG A 318 -1.55 -15.46 1.63
N ILE A 319 -2.41 -14.98 2.53
CA ILE A 319 -2.96 -13.62 2.42
C ILE A 319 -2.16 -12.68 3.32
N PHE A 320 -2.23 -12.86 4.65
CA PHE A 320 -1.68 -11.87 5.58
C PHE A 320 -0.31 -12.26 6.13
N THR A 321 0.53 -11.25 6.40
CA THR A 321 1.81 -11.44 7.08
C THR A 321 1.65 -11.91 8.53
N GLY A 322 0.52 -11.61 9.18
CA GLY A 322 0.17 -12.10 10.51
C GLY A 322 -0.30 -13.56 10.57
N GLU A 323 -0.62 -14.20 9.43
CA GLU A 323 -1.09 -15.60 9.43
C GLU A 323 0.03 -16.54 9.90
N GLY A 324 -0.15 -17.22 11.03
CA GLY A 324 0.83 -18.19 11.55
C GLY A 324 1.93 -17.61 12.44
N ALA A 325 1.80 -16.36 12.88
CA ALA A 325 2.55 -15.84 14.02
C ALA A 325 1.91 -16.34 15.33
N GLU A 326 2.27 -17.56 15.76
CA GLU A 326 2.10 -18.03 17.14
C GLU A 326 3.37 -17.80 17.98
#